data_AF-A0A8T5FC04-F1
#
_entry.id   AF-A0A8T5FC04-F1
#
_cell.length_a   1.000
_cell.length_b   1.000
_cell.length_c   1.000
_cell.angle_alpha   90.00
_cell.angle_beta   90.00
_cell.angle_gamma   90.00
#
_symmetry.space_group_name_H-M   'P 1'
#
loop_
_entity.id
_entity.type
_entity.pdbx_description
1 polymer ?
#
loop_
_entity_poly.entity_id
_entity_poly.type
_entity_poly.pdbx_seq_one_letter_code
_entity_poly.pdbx_strand_id
1 'polypeptide(L)' 'MPTPTQKCPDCQKKMTYDPLLSVKGKNTLAFWCISCSHIIVEKRFKVKDAVSSVKRYVFQGHLP' A
#
# COMPACT_ATOMS: atom_id res chain seq x y z
N MET A 1 -9.24 -2.08 15.08
CA MET A 1 -8.99 -1.07 14.02
C MET A 1 -9.39 -1.69 12.69
N PRO A 2 -10.27 -1.07 11.88
CA PRO A 2 -10.62 -1.60 10.58
C PRO A 2 -9.38 -1.64 9.67
N THR A 3 -9.23 -2.71 8.90
CA THR A 3 -8.15 -2.88 7.94
C THR A 3 -8.28 -1.80 6.86
N PRO A 4 -7.23 -1.01 6.56
CA PRO A 4 -7.32 0.00 5.52
C PRO A 4 -7.69 -0.68 4.20
N THR A 5 -8.71 -0.16 3.55
CA THR A 5 -9.21 -0.71 2.27
C THR A 5 -8.75 0.21 1.14
N GLN A 6 -8.09 -0.36 0.13
CA GLN A 6 -7.56 0.38 -1.01
C GLN A 6 -7.94 -0.30 -2.33
N LYS A 7 -8.18 0.50 -3.37
CA LYS A 7 -8.34 0.02 -4.75
C LYS A 7 -6.99 0.11 -5.48
N CYS A 8 -6.71 -0.87 -6.32
CA CYS A 8 -5.54 -0.86 -7.19
C CYS A 8 -5.66 0.33 -8.17
N PRO A 9 -4.63 1.16 -8.33
CA PRO A 9 -4.67 2.28 -9.26
C PRO A 9 -4.78 1.82 -10.72
N ASP A 10 -4.28 0.62 -11.04
CA ASP A 10 -4.22 0.13 -12.43
C ASP A 10 -5.52 -0.58 -12.83
N CYS A 11 -6.02 -1.52 -12.01
CA CYS A 11 -7.20 -2.32 -12.35
C CYS A 11 -8.46 -1.98 -11.55
N GLN A 12 -8.40 -1.00 -10.64
CA GLN A 12 -9.48 -0.57 -9.74
C GLN A 12 -10.11 -1.64 -8.82
N LYS A 13 -9.61 -2.88 -8.86
CA LYS A 13 -10.03 -3.97 -7.96
C LYS A 13 -9.54 -3.71 -6.54
N LYS A 14 -10.26 -4.29 -5.57
CA LYS A 14 -9.89 -4.23 -4.15
C LYS A 14 -8.53 -4.90 -3.94
N MET A 15 -7.65 -4.22 -3.21
CA MET A 15 -6.36 -4.75 -2.82
C MET A 15 -6.44 -5.40 -1.43
N THR A 16 -5.57 -6.38 -1.21
CA THR A 16 -5.39 -7.04 0.07
C THR A 16 -4.32 -6.29 0.86
N TYR A 17 -4.65 -5.88 2.09
CA TYR A 17 -3.66 -5.29 2.99
C TYR A 17 -2.65 -6.34 3.46
N ASP A 18 -1.37 -6.02 3.39
CA ASP A 18 -0.30 -6.89 3.86
C ASP A 18 0.25 -6.38 5.21
N PRO A 19 -0.07 -7.04 6.35
CA PRO A 19 0.39 -6.61 7.66
C PRO A 19 1.89 -6.81 7.89
N LEU A 20 2.54 -7.73 7.18
CA LEU A 20 3.97 -8.03 7.35
C LEU A 20 4.82 -6.91 6.77
N LEU A 21 4.40 -6.38 5.61
CA LEU A 21 5.08 -5.26 4.94
C LEU A 21 4.62 -3.88 5.45
N SER A 22 3.53 -3.83 6.22
CA SER A 22 2.98 -2.58 6.78
C SER A 22 3.52 -2.28 8.17
N VAL A 23 4.40 -1.29 8.27
CA VAL A 23 5.04 -0.89 9.54
C VAL A 23 4.38 0.38 10.09
N LYS A 24 3.56 0.22 11.16
CA LYS A 24 2.85 1.33 11.83
C LYS A 24 3.78 2.47 12.26
N GLY A 25 4.94 2.16 12.83
CA GLY A 25 5.90 3.18 13.30
C GLY A 25 6.53 4.04 12.19
N LYS A 26 6.44 3.62 10.93
CA LYS A 26 7.01 4.34 9.77
C LYS A 26 5.96 4.98 8.86
N ASN A 27 4.67 4.95 9.26
CA ASN A 27 3.54 5.35 8.42
C ASN A 27 3.56 4.67 7.03
N THR A 28 3.98 3.39 7.02
CA THR A 28 4.06 2.58 5.81
C THR A 28 2.87 1.62 5.76
N LEU A 29 2.16 1.61 4.64
CA LEU A 29 1.08 0.67 4.35
C LEU A 29 1.42 -0.09 3.07
N ALA A 30 1.23 -1.40 3.08
CA ALA A 30 1.47 -2.28 1.95
C ALA A 30 0.18 -2.97 1.54
N PHE A 31 -0.02 -3.07 0.23
CA PHE A 31 -1.20 -3.65 -0.37
C PHE A 31 -0.80 -4.52 -1.56
N TRP A 32 -1.34 -5.74 -1.63
CA TRP A 32 -1.18 -6.62 -2.78
C TRP A 32 -2.40 -6.53 -3.69
N CYS A 33 -2.19 -6.28 -4.98
CA CYS A 33 -3.21 -6.55 -5.98
C CYS A 33 -2.91 -7.87 -6.68
N ILE A 34 -3.73 -8.88 -6.37
CA ILE A 34 -3.62 -10.23 -6.93
C ILE A 34 -3.87 -10.20 -8.46
N SER A 35 -4.80 -9.36 -8.94
CA SER A 35 -5.11 -9.30 -10.37
C SER A 35 -3.99 -8.72 -11.23
N CYS A 36 -3.17 -7.82 -10.67
CA CYS A 36 -2.04 -7.21 -11.36
C CYS A 36 -0.69 -7.83 -10.94
N SER A 37 -0.70 -8.84 -10.07
CA SER A 37 0.50 -9.52 -9.53
C SER A 37 1.58 -8.55 -9.02
N HIS A 38 1.16 -7.47 -8.34
CA HIS A 38 2.08 -6.44 -7.85
C HIS A 38 1.75 -5.96 -6.43
N ILE A 39 2.77 -5.59 -5.68
CA ILE A 39 2.65 -5.04 -4.33
C ILE A 39 2.87 -3.54 -4.41
N ILE A 40 1.99 -2.78 -3.79
CA ILE A 40 2.10 -1.34 -3.64
C ILE A 40 2.41 -1.02 -2.18
N VAL A 41 3.52 -0.33 -1.95
CA VAL A 41 3.92 0.18 -0.64
C VAL A 41 3.77 1.70 -0.65
N GLU A 42 2.93 2.22 0.22
CA GLU A 42 2.73 3.65 0.44
C GLU A 42 3.44 4.09 1.72
N LYS A 43 4.33 5.08 1.61
CA LYS A 43 4.91 5.79 2.74
C LYS A 43 4.27 7.17 2.85
N ARG A 44 3.53 7.39 3.94
CA ARG A 44 2.78 8.63 4.18
C ARG A 44 3.58 9.55 5.11
N PHE A 45 3.88 10.75 4.65
CA PHE A 45 4.57 11.76 5.44
C PHE A 45 3.55 12.73 6.00
N LYS A 46 3.56 12.91 7.32
CA LYS A 46 2.61 13.79 8.02
C LYS A 46 3.33 15.02 8.55
N VAL A 47 2.68 16.18 8.45
CA VAL A 47 3.08 17.45 9.06
C VAL A 47 1.88 17.95 9.85
N LYS A 48 2.05 18.20 11.16
CA LYS A 48 0.95 18.60 12.07
C LYS A 48 -0.28 17.68 11.95
N ASP A 49 -0.05 16.37 12.01
CA ASP A 49 -1.06 15.30 11.91
C ASP A 49 -1.84 15.19 10.58
N ALA A 50 -1.64 16.12 9.64
CA ALA A 50 -2.15 16.03 8.28
C ALA A 50 -1.17 15.28 7.36
N VAL A 51 -1.67 14.43 6.46
CA VAL A 51 -0.85 13.80 5.42
C VAL A 51 -0.44 14.88 4.41
N SER A 52 0.86 15.21 4.37
CA SER A 52 1.42 16.22 3.47
C SER A 52 1.83 15.61 2.13
N SER A 53 2.35 14.38 2.13
CA SER A 53 2.72 13.67 0.90
C SER A 53 2.64 12.16 1.07
N VAL A 54 2.48 11.46 -0.06
CA VAL A 54 2.49 10.00 -0.12
C VAL A 54 3.48 9.58 -1.20
N LYS A 55 4.50 8.80 -0.84
CA LYS A 55 5.38 8.14 -1.81
C LYS A 55 4.88 6.72 -2.02
N ARG A 56 4.70 6.35 -3.29
CA ARG A 56 4.23 5.02 -3.69
C ARG A 56 5.35 4.26 -4.39
N TYR A 57 5.56 3.02 -3.96
CA TYR A 57 6.53 2.09 -4.54
C TYR A 57 5.77 0.88 -5.06
N VAL A 58 5.99 0.50 -6.32
CA VAL A 58 5.31 -0.64 -6.95
C VAL A 58 6.33 -1.72 -7.22
N PHE A 59 6.09 -2.91 -6.69
CA PHE A 59 6.92 -4.09 -6.85
C PHE A 59 6.13 -5.10 -7.68
N GLN A 60 6.57 -5.34 -8.91
CA GLN A 60 5.97 -6.37 -9.75
C GLN A 60 6.63 -7.70 -9.38
N GLY A 61 5.82 -8.67 -8.95
CA GLY A 61 6.30 -10.03 -8.77
C GLY A 61 6.33 -10.72 -10.12
N HIS A 62 7.52 -11.03 -10.63
CA HIS A 62 7.65 -12.15 -11.54
C HIS A 62 7.74 -13.39 -10.66
N LEU A 63 6.64 -14.15 -10.57
CA LEU A 63 6.71 -15.49 -10.03
C LEU A 63 7.60 -16.31 -11.00
N PRO A 64 8.65 -16.98 -10.52
CA PRO A 64 9.46 -17.87 -11.35
C PRO A 64 8.63 -19.03 -11.91
#